data_AF-A0A951WZC7-F1
#
_entry.id   AF-A0A951WZC7-F1
#
_cell.length_a   1.000
_cell.length_b   1.000
_cell.length_c   1.000
_cell.angle_alpha   90.00
_cell.angle_beta   90.00
_cell.angle_gamma   90.00
#
_symmetry.space_group_name_H-M   'P 1'
#
loop_
_entity.id
_entity.type
_entity.pdbx_description
1 polymer ?
#
loop_
_entity_poly.entity_id
_entity_poly.type
_entity_poly.pdbx_seq_one_letter_code
_entity_poly.pdbx_strand_id
1 'polypeptide(L)'
;MSTMEAKRFASREEVLEGLKQDRCLVGSDLSGLDLSGIKLIGLNMKGADLHEANLTGAMLCAADLSEVNLSNAHLDGATMYGDSLRGANLRNAHLHAAKVGGVDLQEADLTGADLSESRIMGVDVTDADFSKVDTTAARAAGVSWSDAKVQPAELPAAMEPPSWLPKLLAGIAVALILMMIMRRIAGKRRSPAEKA
;
A
#
# COMPACT_ATOMS: atom_id res chain seq x y z
N MET A 1 -31.03 -3.06 15.94
CA MET A 1 -29.55 -3.16 15.98
C MET A 1 -29.22 -4.48 16.66
N SER A 2 -29.08 -5.55 15.88
CA SER A 2 -28.59 -6.82 16.40
C SER A 2 -27.12 -6.61 16.72
N THR A 3 -26.71 -6.85 17.96
CA THR A 3 -25.31 -7.17 18.26
C THR A 3 -24.93 -8.31 17.32
N MET A 4 -24.11 -8.04 16.30
CA MET A 4 -23.54 -9.13 15.49
C MET A 4 -22.63 -9.89 16.42
N GLU A 5 -23.07 -11.04 16.90
CA GLU A 5 -22.16 -12.03 17.46
C GLU A 5 -21.10 -12.31 16.40
N ALA A 6 -19.83 -12.34 16.84
CA ALA A 6 -18.69 -12.72 16.00
C ALA A 6 -19.03 -14.02 15.26
N LYS A 7 -19.28 -13.94 13.95
CA LYS A 7 -19.64 -15.09 13.14
C LYS A 7 -18.38 -15.87 12.81
N ARG A 8 -18.34 -17.14 13.20
CA ARG A 8 -17.32 -18.08 12.73
C ARG A 8 -17.75 -18.69 11.40
N PHE A 9 -16.91 -18.56 10.39
CA PHE A 9 -17.09 -19.18 9.08
C PHE A 9 -16.32 -20.49 9.02
N ALA A 10 -16.96 -21.55 8.54
CA ALA A 10 -16.35 -22.87 8.44
C ALA A 10 -15.65 -23.12 7.10
N SER A 11 -15.99 -22.35 6.05
CA SER A 11 -15.38 -22.51 4.73
C SER A 11 -15.41 -21.22 3.90
N ARG A 12 -14.62 -21.22 2.81
CA ARG A 12 -14.63 -20.16 1.80
C ARG A 12 -16.02 -19.90 1.22
N GLU A 13 -16.79 -20.95 0.98
CA GLU A 13 -18.13 -20.87 0.38
C GLU A 13 -19.10 -20.14 1.32
N GLU A 14 -19.03 -20.41 2.62
CA GLU A 14 -19.84 -19.68 3.61
C GLU A 14 -19.49 -18.20 3.66
N VAL A 15 -18.20 -17.86 3.52
CA VAL A 15 -17.76 -16.47 3.40
C VAL A 15 -18.39 -15.84 2.17
N LEU A 16 -18.24 -16.45 0.99
CA LEU A 16 -18.77 -15.94 -0.27
C LEU A 16 -20.31 -15.80 -0.25
N GLU A 17 -21.02 -16.73 0.40
CA GLU A 17 -22.47 -16.63 0.56
C GLU A 17 -22.85 -15.50 1.53
N GLY A 18 -22.11 -15.34 2.63
CA GLY A 18 -22.27 -14.21 3.55
C GLY A 18 -22.11 -12.86 2.85
N LEU A 19 -21.11 -12.76 1.96
CA LEU A 19 -20.83 -11.56 1.18
C LEU A 19 -21.92 -11.17 0.18
N LYS A 20 -22.80 -12.10 -0.21
CA LYS A 20 -23.98 -11.79 -1.04
C LYS A 20 -25.08 -11.09 -0.23
N GLN A 21 -25.10 -11.30 1.08
CA GLN A 21 -26.13 -10.78 1.97
C GLN A 21 -25.72 -9.43 2.56
N ASP A 22 -24.48 -9.34 3.05
CA ASP A 22 -23.95 -8.12 3.66
C ASP A 22 -22.44 -7.97 3.36
N ARG A 23 -21.99 -6.72 3.28
CA ARG A 23 -20.60 -6.32 3.03
C ARG A 23 -19.84 -6.08 4.35
N CYS A 24 -20.16 -6.89 5.36
CA CYS A 24 -19.69 -6.75 6.73
C CYS A 24 -19.20 -8.11 7.26
N LEU A 25 -17.95 -8.16 7.72
CA LEU A 25 -17.31 -9.28 8.41
C LEU A 25 -16.67 -8.80 9.73
N VAL A 26 -17.21 -7.73 10.33
CA VAL A 26 -16.69 -7.14 11.57
C VAL A 26 -16.62 -8.21 12.67
N GLY A 27 -15.45 -8.33 13.30
CA GLY A 27 -15.19 -9.30 14.37
C GLY A 27 -15.37 -10.77 13.98
N SER A 28 -15.55 -11.08 12.68
CA SER A 28 -15.80 -12.44 12.23
C SER A 28 -14.53 -13.30 12.31
N ASP A 29 -14.71 -14.58 12.61
CA ASP A 29 -13.63 -15.55 12.65
C ASP A 29 -13.54 -16.27 11.29
N LEU A 30 -12.44 -15.98 10.60
CA LEU A 30 -12.03 -16.47 9.28
C LEU A 30 -10.69 -17.21 9.38
N SER A 31 -10.28 -17.57 10.59
CA SER A 31 -8.97 -18.13 10.89
C SER A 31 -8.70 -19.45 10.15
N GLY A 32 -7.47 -19.60 9.64
CA GLY A 32 -7.03 -20.80 8.92
C GLY A 32 -7.76 -21.10 7.61
N LEU A 33 -8.70 -20.24 7.17
CA LEU A 33 -9.47 -20.48 5.95
C LEU A 33 -8.61 -20.30 4.70
N ASP A 34 -8.87 -21.11 3.66
CA ASP A 34 -8.35 -20.87 2.32
C ASP A 34 -9.19 -19.82 1.58
N LEU A 35 -8.71 -18.58 1.66
CA LEU A 35 -9.23 -17.41 1.00
C LEU A 35 -8.33 -16.96 -0.17
N SER A 36 -7.52 -17.85 -0.74
CA SER A 36 -6.62 -17.51 -1.84
C SER A 36 -7.37 -16.90 -3.03
N GLY A 37 -6.80 -15.85 -3.62
CA GLY A 37 -7.36 -15.10 -4.74
C GLY A 37 -8.75 -14.48 -4.48
N ILE A 38 -9.23 -14.42 -3.24
CA ILE A 38 -10.54 -13.85 -2.93
C ILE A 38 -10.59 -12.36 -3.23
N LYS A 39 -11.78 -11.84 -3.52
CA LYS A 39 -12.03 -10.41 -3.68
C LYS A 39 -12.82 -9.90 -2.48
N LEU A 40 -12.15 -9.13 -1.63
CA LEU A 40 -12.69 -8.53 -0.41
C LEU A 40 -12.76 -6.99 -0.51
N ILE A 41 -12.78 -6.48 -1.74
CA ILE A 41 -12.72 -5.07 -2.09
C ILE A 41 -13.83 -4.29 -1.39
N GLY A 42 -13.48 -3.28 -0.58
CA GLY A 42 -14.43 -2.38 0.06
C GLY A 42 -15.25 -3.00 1.18
N LEU A 43 -14.79 -4.09 1.81
CA LEU A 43 -15.49 -4.70 2.94
C LEU A 43 -15.13 -4.04 4.25
N ASN A 44 -16.09 -4.03 5.18
CA ASN A 44 -15.78 -3.75 6.58
C ASN A 44 -15.45 -5.06 7.28
N MET A 45 -14.19 -5.24 7.65
CA MET A 45 -13.67 -6.41 8.36
C MET A 45 -12.94 -5.99 9.63
N LYS A 46 -13.32 -4.84 10.21
CA LYS A 46 -12.73 -4.33 11.43
C LYS A 46 -12.72 -5.40 12.53
N GLY A 47 -11.57 -5.66 13.12
CA GLY A 47 -11.39 -6.63 14.19
C GLY A 47 -11.62 -8.09 13.80
N ALA A 48 -11.73 -8.41 12.50
CA ALA A 48 -11.87 -9.79 12.07
C ALA A 48 -10.61 -10.60 12.40
N ASP A 49 -10.79 -11.90 12.61
CA ASP A 49 -9.70 -12.83 12.86
C ASP A 49 -9.37 -13.64 11.60
N LEU A 50 -8.21 -13.38 11.03
CA LEU A 50 -7.63 -14.03 9.85
C LEU A 50 -6.29 -14.69 10.18
N HIS A 51 -6.03 -15.02 11.45
CA HIS A 51 -4.79 -15.70 11.81
C HIS A 51 -4.64 -16.99 11.01
N GLU A 52 -3.43 -17.24 10.49
CA GLU A 52 -3.10 -18.40 9.66
C GLU A 52 -3.97 -18.57 8.38
N ALA A 53 -4.80 -17.58 8.02
CA ALA A 53 -5.61 -17.66 6.82
C ALA A 53 -4.73 -17.56 5.57
N ASN A 54 -5.08 -18.31 4.52
CA ASN A 54 -4.44 -18.20 3.23
C ASN A 54 -5.15 -17.14 2.38
N LEU A 55 -4.51 -15.99 2.18
CA LEU A 55 -4.93 -14.85 1.36
C LEU A 55 -3.99 -14.65 0.15
N THR A 56 -3.26 -15.69 -0.28
CA THR A 56 -2.32 -15.62 -1.40
C THR A 56 -3.02 -15.05 -2.63
N GLY A 57 -2.49 -13.97 -3.19
CA GLY A 57 -3.05 -13.27 -4.35
C GLY A 57 -4.43 -12.63 -4.12
N ALA A 58 -4.89 -12.46 -2.89
CA ALA A 58 -6.17 -11.82 -2.59
C ALA A 58 -6.19 -10.33 -3.00
N MET A 59 -7.39 -9.81 -3.24
CA MET A 59 -7.64 -8.41 -3.55
C MET A 59 -8.42 -7.76 -2.41
N LEU A 60 -7.76 -6.93 -1.60
CA LEU A 60 -8.32 -6.33 -0.39
C LEU A 60 -8.79 -4.88 -0.58
N CYS A 61 -8.43 -4.23 -1.69
CA CYS A 61 -8.56 -2.78 -1.93
C CYS A 61 -9.77 -2.06 -1.29
N ALA A 62 -9.50 -0.92 -0.66
CA ALA A 62 -10.44 -0.05 0.03
C ALA A 62 -11.23 -0.72 1.17
N ALA A 63 -10.74 -1.83 1.72
CA ALA A 63 -11.33 -2.47 2.89
C ALA A 63 -10.95 -1.75 4.20
N ASP A 64 -11.86 -1.81 5.16
CA ASP A 64 -11.56 -1.50 6.55
C ASP A 64 -11.10 -2.78 7.26
N LEU A 65 -9.79 -2.91 7.43
CA LEU A 65 -9.08 -3.98 8.13
C LEU A 65 -8.51 -3.47 9.45
N SER A 66 -9.07 -2.38 10.02
CA SER A 66 -8.57 -1.84 11.28
C SER A 66 -8.69 -2.88 12.39
N GLU A 67 -7.69 -2.98 13.25
CA GLU A 67 -7.64 -3.95 14.37
C GLU A 67 -7.74 -5.43 13.93
N VAL A 68 -7.57 -5.74 12.64
CA VAL A 68 -7.63 -7.13 12.13
C VAL A 68 -6.47 -7.95 12.68
N ASN A 69 -6.70 -9.25 12.93
CA ASN A 69 -5.65 -10.20 13.22
C ASN A 69 -5.25 -10.96 11.94
N LEU A 70 -4.11 -10.61 11.36
CA LEU A 70 -3.47 -11.27 10.21
C LEU A 70 -2.17 -12.00 10.62
N SER A 71 -1.99 -12.29 11.92
CA SER A 71 -0.77 -12.96 12.38
C SER A 71 -0.60 -14.34 11.72
N ASN A 72 0.62 -14.60 11.22
CA ASN A 72 0.98 -15.79 10.44
C ASN A 72 0.11 -16.02 9.18
N ALA A 73 -0.66 -15.04 8.70
CA ALA A 73 -1.45 -15.18 7.49
C ALA A 73 -0.58 -15.19 6.23
N HIS A 74 -1.02 -15.87 5.17
CA HIS A 74 -0.30 -15.91 3.89
C HIS A 74 -0.91 -14.92 2.91
N LEU A 75 -0.28 -13.78 2.68
CA LEU A 75 -0.69 -12.71 1.77
C LEU A 75 0.25 -12.57 0.56
N ASP A 76 0.98 -13.62 0.20
CA ASP A 76 1.95 -13.57 -0.90
C ASP A 76 1.28 -13.11 -2.20
N GLY A 77 1.85 -12.10 -2.85
CA GLY A 77 1.31 -11.49 -4.07
C GLY A 77 -0.05 -10.79 -3.91
N ALA A 78 -0.56 -10.63 -2.68
CA ALA A 78 -1.82 -9.93 -2.44
C ALA A 78 -1.75 -8.47 -2.89
N THR A 79 -2.93 -7.93 -3.21
CA THR A 79 -3.09 -6.54 -3.65
C THR A 79 -3.91 -5.76 -2.63
N MET A 80 -3.27 -4.78 -2.01
CA MET A 80 -3.84 -3.85 -1.05
C MET A 80 -3.66 -2.43 -1.56
N TYR A 81 -4.78 -1.72 -1.73
CA TYR A 81 -4.78 -0.33 -2.16
C TYR A 81 -5.86 0.47 -1.43
N GLY A 82 -5.46 1.52 -0.71
CA GLY A 82 -6.41 2.36 0.01
C GLY A 82 -7.06 1.70 1.22
N ASP A 83 -6.49 0.60 1.72
CA ASP A 83 -7.00 -0.15 2.87
C ASP A 83 -6.64 0.55 4.18
N SER A 84 -7.51 0.42 5.19
CA SER A 84 -7.18 0.78 6.58
C SER A 84 -6.72 -0.47 7.33
N LEU A 85 -5.45 -0.52 7.74
CA LEU A 85 -4.88 -1.56 8.60
C LEU A 85 -4.44 -0.97 9.95
N ARG A 86 -5.09 0.12 10.39
CA ARG A 86 -4.76 0.79 11.65
C ARG A 86 -4.86 -0.18 12.82
N GLY A 87 -3.79 -0.30 13.61
CA GLY A 87 -3.71 -1.20 14.76
C GLY A 87 -3.80 -2.70 14.41
N ALA A 88 -3.62 -3.06 13.13
CA ALA A 88 -3.67 -4.45 12.70
C ALA A 88 -2.48 -5.25 13.26
N ASN A 89 -2.71 -6.53 13.55
CA ASN A 89 -1.67 -7.48 13.90
C ASN A 89 -1.25 -8.27 12.65
N LEU A 90 -0.06 -7.98 12.13
CA LEU A 90 0.56 -8.61 10.96
C LEU A 90 1.83 -9.41 11.36
N ARG A 91 1.96 -9.79 12.64
CA ARG A 91 3.14 -10.49 13.14
C ARG A 91 3.39 -11.77 12.35
N ASN A 92 4.61 -11.93 11.84
CA ASN A 92 5.04 -13.05 10.98
C ASN A 92 4.13 -13.28 9.75
N ALA A 93 3.37 -12.29 9.29
CA ALA A 93 2.59 -12.43 8.07
C ALA A 93 3.51 -12.57 6.84
N HIS A 94 3.14 -13.40 5.89
CA HIS A 94 3.86 -13.57 4.63
C HIS A 94 3.29 -12.61 3.60
N LEU A 95 4.05 -11.60 3.20
CA LEU A 95 3.66 -10.60 2.21
C LEU A 95 4.64 -10.59 1.03
N HIS A 96 5.28 -11.72 0.72
CA HIS A 96 6.26 -11.78 -0.36
C HIS A 96 5.62 -11.32 -1.68
N ALA A 97 6.31 -10.42 -2.40
CA ALA A 97 5.84 -9.82 -3.65
C ALA A 97 4.45 -9.13 -3.59
N ALA A 98 3.99 -8.73 -2.40
CA ALA A 98 2.73 -8.02 -2.23
C ALA A 98 2.78 -6.61 -2.84
N LYS A 99 1.60 -6.10 -3.21
CA LYS A 99 1.41 -4.74 -3.72
C LYS A 99 0.64 -3.95 -2.68
N VAL A 100 1.30 -3.01 -2.03
CA VAL A 100 0.76 -2.21 -0.92
C VAL A 100 0.82 -0.75 -1.30
N GLY A 101 -0.33 -0.10 -1.53
CA GLY A 101 -0.35 1.30 -1.97
C GLY A 101 -1.43 2.16 -1.31
N GLY A 102 -1.06 3.30 -0.73
CA GLY A 102 -2.03 4.19 -0.08
C GLY A 102 -2.71 3.56 1.14
N VAL A 103 -2.04 2.58 1.77
CA VAL A 103 -2.57 1.85 2.92
C VAL A 103 -2.23 2.62 4.20
N ASP A 104 -3.16 2.64 5.16
CA ASP A 104 -2.92 3.16 6.50
C ASP A 104 -2.46 2.03 7.42
N LEU A 105 -1.17 1.99 7.78
CA LEU A 105 -0.58 1.04 8.74
C LEU A 105 -0.38 1.68 10.12
N GLN A 106 -1.03 2.79 10.44
CA GLN A 106 -0.86 3.45 11.73
C GLN A 106 -0.99 2.48 12.90
N GLU A 107 -0.03 2.48 13.82
CA GLU A 107 -0.02 1.62 15.01
C GLU A 107 -0.01 0.09 14.73
N ALA A 108 0.18 -0.34 13.47
CA ALA A 108 0.19 -1.75 13.11
C ALA A 108 1.46 -2.46 13.61
N ASP A 109 1.33 -3.75 13.94
CA ASP A 109 2.46 -4.60 14.35
C ASP A 109 2.83 -5.56 13.22
N LEU A 110 3.93 -5.28 12.53
CA LEU A 110 4.49 -6.11 11.47
C LEU A 110 5.68 -6.92 11.96
N THR A 111 5.87 -7.12 13.27
CA THR A 111 7.06 -7.80 13.80
C THR A 111 7.28 -9.15 13.11
N GLY A 112 8.45 -9.32 12.47
CA GLY A 112 8.84 -10.57 11.79
C GLY A 112 8.11 -10.86 10.48
N ALA A 113 7.32 -9.91 9.95
CA ALA A 113 6.66 -10.09 8.66
C ALA A 113 7.66 -10.14 7.50
N ASP A 114 7.30 -10.86 6.43
CA ASP A 114 8.09 -10.95 5.21
C ASP A 114 7.51 -10.02 4.14
N LEU A 115 8.17 -8.88 3.90
CA LEU A 115 7.86 -7.93 2.82
C LEU A 115 8.83 -8.06 1.64
N SER A 116 9.58 -9.15 1.53
CA SER A 116 10.53 -9.35 0.44
C SER A 116 9.87 -9.22 -0.92
N GLU A 117 10.57 -8.60 -1.88
CA GLU A 117 10.10 -8.31 -3.24
C GLU A 117 8.80 -7.47 -3.35
N SER A 118 8.29 -6.93 -2.23
CA SER A 118 7.06 -6.13 -2.22
C SER A 118 7.23 -4.77 -2.86
N ARG A 119 6.11 -4.18 -3.27
CA ARG A 119 6.02 -2.77 -3.67
C ARG A 119 5.17 -2.00 -2.70
N ILE A 120 5.76 -1.00 -2.06
CA ILE A 120 5.16 -0.21 -0.98
C ILE A 120 5.08 1.25 -1.43
N MET A 121 3.89 1.81 -1.62
CA MET A 121 3.72 3.14 -2.21
C MET A 121 2.79 4.02 -1.39
N GLY A 122 3.25 5.16 -0.90
CA GLY A 122 2.36 6.13 -0.23
C GLY A 122 1.67 5.55 1.00
N VAL A 123 2.35 4.67 1.74
CA VAL A 123 1.82 4.02 2.94
C VAL A 123 2.11 4.89 4.16
N ASP A 124 1.11 5.08 5.01
CA ASP A 124 1.29 5.72 6.31
C ASP A 124 1.79 4.68 7.30
N VAL A 125 2.99 4.89 7.84
CA VAL A 125 3.68 3.96 8.75
C VAL A 125 3.79 4.51 10.17
N THR A 126 3.04 5.58 10.49
CA THR A 126 3.16 6.27 11.77
C THR A 126 2.91 5.32 12.94
N ASP A 127 3.83 5.27 13.89
CA ASP A 127 3.80 4.41 15.08
C ASP A 127 3.74 2.88 14.80
N ALA A 128 3.93 2.44 13.56
CA ALA A 128 3.98 1.02 13.21
C ALA A 128 5.32 0.36 13.61
N ASP A 129 5.28 -0.93 13.94
CA ASP A 129 6.45 -1.71 14.37
C ASP A 129 6.91 -2.65 13.26
N PHE A 130 8.08 -2.35 12.66
CA PHE A 130 8.72 -3.18 11.64
C PHE A 130 9.90 -4.00 12.20
N SER A 131 9.91 -4.28 13.50
CA SER A 131 10.95 -5.09 14.13
C SER A 131 11.14 -6.43 13.40
N LYS A 132 12.37 -6.72 12.93
CA LYS A 132 12.72 -7.97 12.25
C LYS A 132 11.96 -8.25 10.95
N VAL A 133 11.36 -7.23 10.34
CA VAL A 133 10.75 -7.36 9.02
C VAL A 133 11.83 -7.66 7.98
N ASP A 134 11.55 -8.61 7.08
CA ASP A 134 12.36 -8.83 5.89
C ASP A 134 11.91 -7.89 4.77
N THR A 135 12.82 -7.07 4.27
CA THR A 135 12.59 -6.14 3.16
C THR A 135 13.47 -6.45 1.95
N THR A 136 14.02 -7.66 1.87
CA THR A 136 14.93 -8.08 0.80
C THR A 136 14.31 -7.84 -0.56
N ALA A 137 14.99 -7.07 -1.41
CA ALA A 137 14.51 -6.68 -2.75
C ALA A 137 13.16 -5.94 -2.80
N ALA A 138 12.60 -5.53 -1.65
CA ALA A 138 11.41 -4.69 -1.60
C ALA A 138 11.72 -3.30 -2.17
N ARG A 139 10.70 -2.65 -2.74
CA ARG A 139 10.81 -1.28 -3.21
C ARG A 139 9.74 -0.38 -2.60
N ALA A 140 10.15 0.81 -2.17
CA ALA A 140 9.25 1.78 -1.57
C ALA A 140 9.27 3.15 -2.28
N ALA A 141 8.16 3.86 -2.27
CA ALA A 141 8.05 5.24 -2.73
C ALA A 141 7.04 6.01 -1.88
N GLY A 142 7.37 7.24 -1.48
CA GLY A 142 6.44 8.08 -0.72
C GLY A 142 6.09 7.52 0.66
N VAL A 143 7.01 6.81 1.31
CA VAL A 143 6.86 6.31 2.68
C VAL A 143 7.81 7.08 3.60
N SER A 144 7.28 7.64 4.68
CA SER A 144 8.05 8.36 5.70
C SER A 144 8.49 7.41 6.81
N TRP A 145 9.55 6.62 6.56
CA TRP A 145 10.00 5.58 7.50
C TRP A 145 10.42 6.12 8.88
N SER A 146 10.75 7.41 8.99
CA SER A 146 11.05 8.05 10.28
C SER A 146 9.86 8.09 11.23
N ASP A 147 8.64 7.98 10.71
CA ASP A 147 7.41 8.07 11.50
C ASP A 147 7.05 6.72 12.13
N ALA A 148 7.70 5.63 11.70
CA ALA A 148 7.53 4.31 12.29
C ALA A 148 8.07 4.27 13.73
N LYS A 149 7.35 3.56 14.60
CA LYS A 149 7.79 3.28 15.98
C LYS A 149 9.10 2.50 16.00
N VAL A 150 9.21 1.51 15.12
CA VAL A 150 10.46 0.79 14.84
C VAL A 150 10.61 0.63 13.34
N GLN A 151 11.73 1.08 12.80
CA GLN A 151 12.07 0.93 11.37
C GLN A 151 12.51 -0.50 11.06
N PRO A 152 12.35 -0.98 9.81
CA PRO A 152 12.97 -2.23 9.40
C PRO A 152 14.49 -2.11 9.49
N ALA A 153 15.18 -3.23 9.71
CA ALA A 153 16.63 -3.26 9.86
C ALA A 153 17.35 -2.73 8.60
N GLU A 154 16.77 -2.99 7.43
CA GLU A 154 17.16 -2.41 6.15
C GLU A 154 15.96 -1.68 5.56
N LEU A 155 16.15 -0.45 5.06
CA LEU A 155 15.07 0.26 4.39
C LEU A 155 14.90 -0.29 2.96
N PRO A 156 13.66 -0.49 2.48
CA PRO A 156 13.41 -0.87 1.09
C PRO A 156 14.04 0.12 0.11
N ALA A 157 14.53 -0.40 -1.02
CA ALA A 157 15.11 0.45 -2.05
C ALA A 157 14.06 1.43 -2.61
N ALA A 158 14.43 2.69 -2.83
CA ALA A 158 13.53 3.65 -3.45
C ALA A 158 13.09 3.15 -4.84
N MET A 159 11.80 3.28 -5.21
CA MET A 159 11.38 3.00 -6.59
C MET A 159 12.02 4.01 -7.55
N GLU A 160 12.68 3.51 -8.59
CA GLU A 160 13.28 4.37 -9.61
C GLU A 160 12.20 4.92 -10.56
N PRO A 161 12.31 6.20 -10.95
CA PRO A 161 11.44 6.75 -11.99
C PRO A 161 11.65 5.99 -13.32
N PRO A 162 10.64 5.94 -14.20
CA PRO A 162 10.77 5.32 -15.50
C PRO A 162 11.96 5.89 -16.30
N SER A 163 12.68 5.05 -17.04
CA SER A 163 13.90 5.43 -17.77
C SER A 163 13.68 6.51 -18.84
N TRP A 164 12.44 6.71 -19.30
CA TRP A 164 12.07 7.78 -20.23
C TRP A 164 11.93 9.14 -19.55
N LEU A 165 11.62 9.20 -18.26
CA LEU A 165 11.27 10.43 -17.55
C LEU A 165 12.44 11.42 -17.49
N PRO A 166 13.68 11.01 -17.12
CA PRO A 166 14.82 11.94 -17.14
C PRO A 166 15.09 12.50 -18.55
N LYS A 167 14.92 11.68 -19.59
CA LYS A 167 15.15 12.08 -20.98
C LYS A 167 14.13 13.12 -21.44
N LEU A 168 12.86 12.94 -21.07
CA LEU A 168 11.79 13.89 -21.39
C LEU A 168 12.05 15.25 -20.71
N LEU A 169 12.36 15.23 -19.41
CA LEU A 169 12.63 16.46 -18.65
C LEU A 169 13.83 17.24 -19.22
N ALA A 170 14.91 16.54 -19.61
CA ALA A 170 16.04 17.17 -20.27
C ALA A 170 15.63 17.84 -21.59
N GLY A 171 14.81 17.18 -22.41
CA GLY A 171 14.29 17.75 -23.65
C GLY A 171 13.44 19.01 -23.43
N ILE A 172 12.56 18.99 -22.44
CA ILE A 172 11.73 20.15 -22.06
C ILE A 172 12.61 21.31 -21.58
N ALA A 173 13.61 21.03 -20.73
CA ALA A 173 14.53 22.05 -20.23
C ALA A 173 15.30 22.74 -21.38
N VAL A 174 15.80 21.96 -22.34
CA VAL A 174 16.47 22.50 -23.53
C VAL A 174 15.52 23.40 -24.35
N ALA A 175 14.28 22.97 -24.58
CA ALA A 175 13.29 23.77 -25.31
C ALA A 175 12.97 25.10 -24.60
N LEU A 176 12.83 25.10 -23.28
CA LEU A 176 12.60 26.31 -22.48
C LEU A 176 13.79 27.26 -22.55
N ILE A 177 15.02 26.74 -22.43
CA ILE A 177 16.25 27.54 -22.56
C ILE A 177 16.31 28.21 -23.94
N LEU A 178 16.05 27.45 -25.02
CA LEU A 178 16.01 27.99 -26.38
C LEU A 178 14.94 29.07 -26.56
N MET A 179 13.74 28.86 -25.99
CA MET A 179 12.66 29.84 -26.03
C MET A 179 13.05 31.15 -25.30
N MET A 180 13.72 31.05 -24.15
CA MET A 180 14.22 32.23 -23.42
C MET A 180 15.29 32.99 -24.21
N ILE A 181 16.19 32.28 -24.88
CA ILE A 181 17.21 32.87 -25.77
C ILE A 181 16.53 33.61 -26.93
N MET A 182 15.58 32.97 -27.62
CA MET A 182 14.85 33.58 -28.74
C MET A 182 14.07 34.83 -28.32
N ARG A 183 13.40 34.81 -27.15
CA ARG A 183 12.70 35.98 -26.61
C ARG A 183 13.66 37.14 -26.30
N ARG A 184 14.85 36.86 -25.75
CA ARG A 184 15.89 37.90 -25.52
C ARG A 184 16.40 38.51 -26.81
N ILE A 185 16.60 37.70 -27.86
CA ILE A 185 17.05 38.20 -29.17
C ILE A 185 15.95 39.05 -29.82
N ALA A 186 14.69 38.62 -29.77
CA ALA A 186 13.56 39.37 -30.31
C ALA A 186 13.34 40.71 -29.59
N GLY A 187 13.50 40.75 -28.26
CA GLY A 187 13.41 41.98 -27.46
C GLY A 187 14.52 42.99 -27.77
N LYS A 188 15.75 42.53 -28.03
CA LYS A 188 16.87 43.39 -28.46
C LYS A 188 16.70 44.01 -29.85
N ARG A 189 15.86 43.43 -30.72
CA ARG A 189 15.58 43.97 -32.07
C ARG A 189 14.51 45.08 -32.09
N ARG A 190 13.80 45.33 -30.97
CA ARG A 190 12.77 46.38 -30.83
C ARG A 190 13.26 47.52 -29.91
N SER A 191 14.24 48.32 -30.36
CA SER A 191 14.62 49.68 -29.89
C SER A 191 16.05 49.96 -30.39
N PRO A 192 16.39 51.08 -31.09
CA PRO A 192 15.72 52.39 -31.18
C PRO A 192 15.52 52.91 -32.63
N ALA A 193 14.27 53.17 -33.03
CA ALA A 193 13.97 53.98 -34.24
C ALA A 193 12.69 54.83 -34.11
N GLU A 194 12.22 55.10 -32.88
CA GLU A 194 11.00 55.90 -32.60
C GLU A 194 11.31 57.11 -31.71
N LYS A 195 12.42 57.79 -31.97
CA LYS A 195 12.68 59.16 -31.49
C LYS A 195 13.30 59.98 -32.61
N ALA A 196 12.46 60.45 -33.51
CA ALA A 196 12.69 61.60 -34.38
C ALA A 196 11.34 62.28 -34.61
#